data_AF-A0A945M0R3-F1
#
_entry.id   AF-A0A945M0R3-F1
#
_cell.length_a   1.000
_cell.length_b   1.000
_cell.length_c   1.000
_cell.angle_alpha   90.00
_cell.angle_beta   90.00
_cell.angle_gamma   90.00
#
_symmetry.space_group_name_H-M   'P 1'
#
loop_
_entity.id
_entity.type
_entity.pdbx_description
1 polymer ?
#
loop_
_entity_poly.entity_id
_entity_poly.type
_entity_poly.pdbx_seq_one_letter_code
_entity_poly.pdbx_strand_id
1 'polypeptide(L)' 'MKSFSPREIVSELDRYIIGQNPAKRAVAIALRNRWRRQELSGEMREEVLPKNILMIGPTGVGKTEISRRLAKLANAPFVK' A
#
# COMPACT_ATOMS: atom_id res chain seq x y z
N MET A 1 -8.55 -2.74 11.68
CA MET A 1 -7.65 -1.82 10.96
C MET A 1 -8.39 -0.51 10.76
N LYS A 2 -7.78 0.65 11.00
CA LYS A 2 -8.38 1.92 10.56
C LYS A 2 -8.49 1.86 9.03
N SER A 3 -9.70 2.04 8.51
CA SER A 3 -9.98 2.00 7.08
C SER A 3 -9.58 3.32 6.44
N PHE A 4 -8.30 3.46 6.10
CA PHE A 4 -7.83 4.63 5.36
C PHE A 4 -8.34 4.59 3.91
N SER A 5 -8.80 5.72 3.42
CA SER A 5 -9.01 5.95 2.00
C SER A 5 -7.66 6.02 1.26
N PRO A 6 -7.62 5.75 -0.05
CA PRO A 6 -6.39 5.90 -0.82
C PRO A 6 -5.77 7.30 -0.72
N ARG A 7 -6.59 8.35 -0.58
CA ARG A 7 -6.12 9.73 -0.42
C ARG A 7 -5.41 9.96 0.92
N GLU A 8 -5.96 9.42 2.01
CA GLU A 8 -5.33 9.51 3.33
C GLU A 8 -4.00 8.74 3.39
N ILE A 9 -3.93 7.57 2.74
CA ILE A 9 -2.67 6.80 2.65
C ILE A 9 -1.61 7.61 1.90
N VAL A 10 -1.96 8.20 0.75
CA VAL A 10 -1.03 9.05 -0.01
C VAL A 10 -0.59 10.24 0.83
N SER A 11 -1.52 10.92 1.52
CA SER A 11 -1.21 12.06 2.38
C SER A 11 -0.26 11.71 3.53
N GLU A 12 -0.40 10.52 4.14
CA GLU A 12 0.53 10.09 5.18
C GLU A 12 1.90 9.72 4.60
N LEU A 13 1.95 9.15 3.39
CA LEU A 13 3.22 8.88 2.69
C LEU A 13 3.92 10.18 2.25
N ASP A 14 3.17 11.24 1.90
CA ASP A 14 3.72 12.55 1.53
C ASP A 14 4.54 13.20 2.65
N ARG A 15 4.26 12.86 3.91
CA ARG A 15 5.02 13.37 5.07
C ARG A 15 6.46 12.85 5.15
N TYR A 16 6.77 11.75 4.48
CA TYR A 16 8.08 11.08 4.56
C TYR A 16 8.77 10.91 3.22
N ILE A 17 8.02 10.85 2.12
CA ILE A 17 8.54 10.62 0.78
C ILE A 17 8.19 11.83 -0.07
N ILE A 18 9.17 12.47 -0.69
CA ILE A 18 8.93 13.58 -1.63
C ILE A 18 8.70 13.01 -3.03
N GLY A 19 7.66 13.49 -3.74
CA GLY A 19 7.34 13.04 -5.10
C GLY A 19 6.85 11.58 -5.18
N GLN A 20 7.19 10.85 -6.24
CA GLN A 20 6.79 9.45 -6.46
C GLN A 20 5.27 9.19 -6.45
N ASN A 21 4.48 10.17 -6.90
CA ASN A 21 3.01 10.11 -6.87
C ASN A 21 2.41 8.82 -7.47
N PRO A 22 2.90 8.30 -8.62
CA PRO A 22 2.39 7.04 -9.17
C PRO A 22 2.61 5.86 -8.23
N ALA A 23 3.80 5.76 -7.61
CA ALA A 23 4.13 4.68 -6.68
C ALA A 23 3.27 4.76 -5.40
N LYS A 24 3.12 5.96 -4.82
CA LYS A 24 2.25 6.19 -3.66
C LYS A 24 0.81 5.80 -3.93
N ARG A 25 0.27 6.19 -5.09
CA ARG A 25 -1.09 5.83 -5.50
C ARG A 25 -1.25 4.32 -5.69
N ALA A 26 -0.28 3.67 -6.33
CA ALA A 26 -0.31 2.22 -6.53
C ALA A 26 -0.35 1.45 -5.21
N VAL A 27 0.52 1.80 -4.25
CA VAL A 27 0.54 1.14 -2.93
C VAL A 27 -0.71 1.44 -2.11
N ALA A 28 -1.25 2.66 -2.19
CA ALA A 28 -2.48 3.03 -1.50
C ALA A 28 -3.69 2.22 -2.01
N ILE A 29 -3.78 2.01 -3.33
CA ILE A 29 -4.84 1.19 -3.93
C ILE A 29 -4.68 -0.27 -3.52
N ALA A 30 -3.47 -0.82 -3.54
CA ALA A 30 -3.25 -2.21 -3.13
C ALA A 30 -3.64 -2.45 -1.66
N LEU A 31 -3.27 -1.53 -0.76
CA LEU A 31 -3.66 -1.61 0.64
C LEU A 31 -5.19 -1.50 0.81
N ARG A 32 -5.83 -0.57 0.07
CA ARG A 32 -7.29 -0.43 0.10
C ARG A 32 -8.01 -1.67 -0.43
N ASN A 33 -7.48 -2.31 -1.47
CA ASN A 33 -8.03 -3.54 -2.02
C ASN A 33 -7.92 -4.70 -1.02
N ARG A 34 -6.87 -4.74 -0.20
CA ARG A 34 -6.76 -5.71 0.89
C ARG A 34 -7.86 -5.52 1.92
N TRP A 35 -8.17 -4.28 2.29
CA TRP A 35 -9.30 -3.98 3.18
C TRP A 35 -10.64 -4.35 2.53
N ARG A 36 -10.89 -3.95 1.28
CA ARG A 36 -12.11 -4.31 0.54
C ARG A 36 -12.31 -5.82 0.48
N ARG A 37 -11.25 -6.60 0.27
CA ARG A 37 -11.32 -8.07 0.30
C ARG A 37 -11.77 -8.61 1.65
N GLN A 38 -11.39 -7.98 2.76
CA GLN A 38 -11.82 -8.42 4.10
C GLN A 38 -13.32 -8.23 4.32
N GLU A 39 -13.93 -7.27 3.63
CA GLU A 39 -15.38 -7.01 3.67
C GLU A 39 -16.19 -7.93 2.73
N LEU A 40 -15.53 -8.72 1.87
CA LEU A 40 -16.19 -9.71 1.02
C LEU A 40 -16.53 -10.98 1.83
N SER A 41 -17.62 -11.66 1.48
CA SER A 41 -18.08 -12.90 2.07
C SER A 41 -17.97 -14.09 1.12
N GLY A 42 -17.83 -15.31 1.67
CA GLY A 42 -17.92 -16.56 0.92
C GLY A 42 -16.83 -16.75 -0.13
N GLU A 43 -17.16 -17.48 -1.21
CA GLU A 43 -16.25 -17.84 -2.30
C GLU A 43 -15.57 -16.63 -2.95
N MET A 44 -16.29 -15.51 -3.09
CA MET A 44 -15.74 -14.29 -3.70
C MET A 44 -14.52 -13.74 -2.95
N ARG A 45 -14.42 -13.96 -1.62
CA ARG A 45 -13.24 -13.54 -0.84
C ARG A 45 -12.01 -14.39 -1.15
N GLU A 46 -12.20 -15.66 -1.50
CA GLU A 46 -11.14 -16.60 -1.84
C GLU A 46 -10.59 -16.34 -3.24
N GLU A 47 -11.48 -16.02 -4.20
CA GLU A 47 -11.10 -15.71 -5.58
C GLU A 47 -10.30 -14.40 -5.72
N VAL A 48 -10.52 -13.42 -4.84
CA VAL A 48 -9.83 -12.12 -4.91
C VAL A 48 -8.39 -12.25 -4.38
N LEU A 49 -7.45 -12.43 -5.29
CA LEU A 49 -6.02 -12.51 -4.96
C LEU A 49 -5.41 -11.14 -4.62
N PRO A 50 -4.38 -11.10 -3.75
CA PRO A 50 -3.60 -9.88 -3.49
C PRO A 50 -3.00 -9.30 -4.78
N LYS A 51 -3.03 -7.97 -4.90
CA LYS A 51 -2.38 -7.25 -6.01
C LYS A 51 -0.93 -6.92 -5.61
N ASN A 52 -0.01 -7.79 -6.00
CA ASN A 52 1.43 -7.57 -5.81
C ASN A 52 1.90 -6.38 -6.65
N ILE A 53 2.93 -5.68 -6.17
CA ILE A 53 3.46 -4.47 -6.79
C ILE A 53 4.93 -4.69 -7.17
N LEU A 54 5.27 -4.39 -8.42
CA LEU A 54 6.64 -4.30 -8.89
C LEU A 54 7.03 -2.81 -8.97
N MET A 55 8.02 -2.39 -8.17
CA MET A 55 8.56 -1.03 -8.24
C MET A 55 9.83 -1.00 -9.09
N ILE A 56 9.82 -0.23 -10.17
CA ILE A 56 10.96 -0.09 -11.09
C ILE A 56 11.54 1.32 -10.94
N GLY A 57 12.86 1.43 -10.81
CA GLY A 57 13.57 2.71 -10.75
C GLY A 57 14.98 2.58 -10.15
N PRO A 58 15.82 3.64 -10.22
CA PRO A 58 17.19 3.60 -9.73
C PRO A 58 17.26 3.51 -8.20
N THR A 59 18.45 3.26 -7.64
CA THR A 59 18.67 3.22 -6.19
C THR A 59 18.44 4.61 -5.57
N GLY A 60 18.13 4.68 -4.27
CA GLY A 60 17.95 5.96 -3.56
C GLY A 60 16.63 6.71 -3.79
N VAL A 61 15.80 6.34 -4.77
CA VAL A 61 14.56 7.08 -5.10
C VAL A 61 13.37 6.84 -4.14
N GLY A 62 13.57 6.08 -3.07
CA GLY A 62 12.53 5.87 -2.03
C GLY A 62 11.65 4.63 -2.18
N LYS A 63 11.95 3.68 -3.10
CA LYS A 63 11.18 2.42 -3.26
C LYS A 63 10.99 1.66 -1.93
N THR A 64 12.11 1.40 -1.23
CA THR A 64 12.09 0.69 0.06
C THR A 64 11.40 1.52 1.15
N GLU A 65 11.54 2.84 1.13
CA GLU A 65 10.92 3.71 2.14
C GLU A 65 9.41 3.76 1.99
N ILE A 66 8.89 3.76 0.76
CA ILE A 66 7.46 3.62 0.49
C ILE A 66 6.93 2.33 1.12
N SER A 67 7.56 1.18 0.85
CA SER A 67 7.13 -0.11 1.42
C SER A 67 7.23 -0.14 2.94
N ARG A 68 8.31 0.39 3.52
CA ARG A 68 8.53 0.47 4.97
C ARG A 68 7.47 1.33 5.66
N ARG A 69 7.15 2.51 5.11
CA ARG A 69 6.14 3.43 5.66
C ARG A 69 4.74 2.87 5.52
N LEU A 70 4.43 2.24 4.38
CA LEU A 70 3.16 1.57 4.15
C LEU A 70 2.92 0.46 5.18
N ALA A 71 3.94 -0.35 5.47
CA ALA A 71 3.82 -1.41 6.48
C ALA A 71 3.59 -0.85 7.89
N LYS A 72 4.29 0.23 8.26
CA LYS A 72 4.03 0.94 9.53
C LYS A 72 2.59 1.47 9.60
N LEU A 73 2.10 2.12 8.54
CA LEU A 73 0.73 2.64 8.48
C LEU A 73 -0.32 1.53 8.61
N ALA A 74 -0.06 0.38 7.99
CA ALA A 74 -0.94 -0.78 8.03
C ALA A 74 -0.80 -1.63 9.31
N ASN A 75 0.11 -1.28 10.23
CA ASN A 75 0.55 -2.14 11.34
C ASN A 75 0.85 -3.58 10.87
N ALA A 76 1.55 -3.68 9.74
CA ALA A 76 1.91 -4.95 9.12
C ALA A 76 3.38 -5.29 9.42
N PRO A 77 3.72 -6.59 9.60
CA PRO A 77 5.11 -7.01 9.69
C PRO A 77 5.85 -6.64 8.40
N PHE A 78 7.07 -6.11 8.53
CA PHE A 78 7.92 -5.71 7.42
C PHE A 78 9.29 -6.35 7.55
N VAL A 79 9.70 -7.08 6.52
CA VAL A 79 11.02 -7.72 6.42
C VAL A 79 11.77 -7.04 5.28
N LYS A 80 13.07 -6.81 5.49
CA LYS A 80 13.97 -6.25 4.47
C LYS A 80 14.63 -7.37 3.68
#